data_AF-A0A9R0I4Z0-F1
#
_entry.id   AF-A0A9R0I4Z0-F1
#
_cell.length_a   1.000
_cell.length_b   1.000
_cell.length_c   1.000
_cell.angle_alpha   90.00
_cell.angle_beta   90.00
_cell.angle_gamma   90.00
#
_symmetry.space_group_name_H-M   'P 1'
#
loop_
_entity.id
_entity.type
_entity.pdbx_description
1 polymer ?
#
loop_
_entity_poly.entity_id
_entity_poly.type
_entity_poly.pdbx_seq_one_letter_code
_entity_poly.pdbx_strand_id
1 'polypeptide(L)'
;MKILKTNAGPLTNFEVLDLLRSKGASTDPTRVMSLLTPSEFKVYDYLVQSPACDQTRESVDEFLEKSKEYQLAKAEVINILNNRPSSAAELAPIIEALEQRNWDVDTVLDEMAEMIVQILPPSPSQKNMDEEAAEDNNTEQVDDEDNAEENMDDEDNAVADEDNEGEEMDAS
;
A
#
# COMPACT_ATOMS: atom_id res chain seq x y z
N MET A 1 -31.18 -11.92 -15.67
CA MET A 1 -29.96 -11.47 -16.37
C MET A 1 -29.31 -12.64 -17.08
N LYS A 2 -28.70 -12.42 -18.25
CA LYS A 2 -27.83 -13.40 -18.93
C LYS A 2 -26.47 -12.74 -19.15
N ILE A 3 -25.39 -13.48 -18.90
CA ILE A 3 -24.02 -13.01 -19.11
C ILE A 3 -23.68 -13.20 -20.59
N LEU A 4 -23.37 -12.10 -21.29
CA LEU A 4 -23.02 -12.14 -22.72
C LEU A 4 -21.54 -12.46 -22.95
N LYS A 5 -20.65 -11.90 -22.12
CA LYS A 5 -19.21 -12.11 -22.17
C LYS A 5 -18.68 -12.21 -20.75
N THR A 6 -17.99 -13.29 -20.42
CA THR A 6 -17.44 -13.53 -19.07
C THR A 6 -16.26 -12.63 -18.77
N ASN A 7 -15.41 -12.36 -19.75
CA ASN A 7 -14.21 -11.54 -19.58
C ASN A 7 -14.14 -10.47 -20.68
N ALA A 8 -14.55 -9.24 -20.36
CA ALA A 8 -14.62 -8.15 -21.34
C ALA A 8 -13.24 -7.61 -21.70
N GLY A 9 -12.33 -7.61 -20.73
CA GLY A 9 -10.95 -7.17 -20.81
C GLY A 9 -10.44 -6.83 -19.41
N PRO A 10 -9.12 -6.81 -19.19
CA PRO A 10 -8.55 -6.38 -17.92
C PRO A 10 -8.69 -4.86 -17.77
N LEU A 11 -8.80 -4.41 -16.52
CA LEU A 11 -8.83 -3.00 -16.13
C LEU A 11 -7.61 -2.71 -15.25
N THR A 12 -7.05 -1.51 -15.40
CA THR A 12 -5.99 -1.00 -14.53
C THR A 12 -6.57 -0.43 -13.24
N ASN A 13 -5.75 -0.41 -12.18
CA ASN A 13 -6.12 0.21 -10.90
C ASN A 13 -6.50 1.68 -11.07
N PHE A 14 -5.82 2.39 -11.99
CA PHE A 14 -6.13 3.78 -12.36
C PHE A 14 -7.54 3.93 -12.96
N GLU A 15 -7.91 3.12 -13.94
CA GLU A 15 -9.25 3.18 -14.56
C GLU A 15 -10.36 2.88 -13.56
N VAL A 16 -10.13 1.94 -12.63
CA VAL A 16 -11.08 1.63 -11.57
C VAL A 16 -11.20 2.80 -10.59
N LEU A 17 -10.09 3.43 -10.23
CA LEU A 17 -10.08 4.60 -9.35
C LEU A 17 -10.77 5.81 -9.99
N ASP A 18 -10.50 6.08 -11.27
CA ASP A 18 -11.15 7.15 -12.04
C ASP A 18 -12.67 6.92 -12.15
N LEU A 19 -13.09 5.67 -12.41
CA LEU A 19 -14.51 5.30 -12.39
C LEU A 19 -15.14 5.56 -11.02
N LEU A 20 -14.49 5.16 -9.93
CA LEU A 20 -15.00 5.39 -8.58
C LEU A 20 -15.10 6.89 -8.25
N ARG A 21 -14.08 7.69 -8.61
CA ARG A 21 -14.09 9.15 -8.49
C ARG A 21 -15.26 9.77 -9.28
N SER A 22 -15.49 9.31 -10.52
CA SER A 22 -16.61 9.76 -11.35
C SER A 22 -17.99 9.45 -10.75
N LYS A 23 -18.08 8.37 -9.96
CA LYS A 23 -19.29 7.98 -9.22
C LYS A 23 -19.49 8.74 -7.91
N GLY A 24 -18.57 9.63 -7.55
CA GLY A 24 -18.62 10.44 -6.33
C GLY A 24 -17.76 9.89 -5.19
N ALA A 25 -16.86 8.94 -5.44
CA ALA A 25 -15.87 8.54 -4.45
C ALA A 25 -14.93 9.71 -4.15
N SER A 26 -14.78 10.00 -2.88
CA SER A 26 -13.93 11.06 -2.34
C SER A 26 -13.36 10.58 -1.01
N THR A 27 -12.35 11.28 -0.52
CA THR A 27 -11.80 11.07 0.83
C THR A 27 -12.59 11.84 1.90
N ASP A 28 -13.48 12.75 1.49
CA ASP A 28 -14.31 13.55 2.41
C ASP A 28 -15.47 12.71 3.01
N PRO A 29 -15.44 12.41 4.32
CA PRO A 29 -16.46 11.57 4.97
C PRO A 29 -17.90 12.06 4.78
N THR A 30 -18.09 13.37 4.53
CA THR A 30 -19.42 13.98 4.42
C THR A 30 -20.05 13.84 3.03
N ARG A 31 -19.25 13.63 1.98
CA ARG A 31 -19.71 13.51 0.58
C ARG A 31 -19.89 12.06 0.11
N VAL A 32 -19.35 11.09 0.83
CA VAL A 32 -19.02 9.77 0.28
C VAL A 32 -20.03 8.67 0.59
N MET A 33 -20.80 8.81 1.67
CA MET A 33 -21.57 7.66 2.17
C MET A 33 -22.93 7.41 1.49
N SER A 34 -23.44 8.28 0.61
CA SER A 34 -24.80 8.13 0.08
C SER A 34 -24.91 7.51 -1.33
N LEU A 35 -23.84 7.49 -2.12
CA LEU A 35 -23.89 7.05 -3.53
C LEU A 35 -23.13 5.73 -3.81
N LEU A 36 -22.24 5.31 -2.91
CA LEU A 36 -21.39 4.15 -3.11
C LEU A 36 -21.81 2.98 -2.22
N THR A 37 -21.67 1.78 -2.75
CA THR A 37 -21.83 0.56 -1.96
C THR A 37 -20.63 0.38 -1.01
N PRO A 38 -20.80 -0.31 0.14
CA PRO A 38 -19.69 -0.58 1.06
C PRO A 38 -18.49 -1.29 0.39
N SER A 39 -18.76 -2.15 -0.59
CA SER A 39 -17.73 -2.81 -1.40
C SER A 39 -16.93 -1.83 -2.26
N GLU A 40 -17.58 -0.86 -2.87
CA GLU A 40 -16.92 0.15 -3.71
C GLU A 40 -16.07 1.11 -2.87
N PHE A 41 -16.57 1.48 -1.68
CA PHE A 41 -15.80 2.32 -0.76
C PHE A 41 -14.52 1.61 -0.28
N LYS A 42 -14.60 0.33 0.06
CA LYS A 42 -13.41 -0.45 0.46
C LYS A 42 -12.37 -0.57 -0.66
N VAL A 43 -12.82 -0.72 -1.91
CA VAL A 43 -11.92 -0.72 -3.07
C VAL A 43 -11.30 0.65 -3.28
N TYR A 44 -12.09 1.72 -3.17
CA TYR A 44 -11.60 3.10 -3.28
C TYR A 44 -10.51 3.40 -2.24
N ASP A 45 -10.76 3.06 -0.97
CA ASP A 45 -9.81 3.29 0.14
C ASP A 45 -8.46 2.60 -0.11
N TYR A 46 -8.49 1.34 -0.58
CA TYR A 46 -7.29 0.62 -0.99
C TYR A 46 -6.56 1.29 -2.17
N LEU A 47 -7.31 1.68 -3.22
CA LEU A 47 -6.73 2.25 -4.43
C LEU A 47 -6.12 3.65 -4.21
N VAL A 48 -6.66 4.44 -3.29
CA VAL A 48 -6.10 5.74 -2.90
C VAL A 48 -4.73 5.59 -2.24
N GLN A 49 -4.50 4.50 -1.50
CA GLN A 49 -3.21 4.20 -0.88
C GLN A 49 -2.22 3.53 -1.85
N SER A 50 -2.70 3.12 -3.04
CA SER A 50 -1.89 2.46 -4.06
C SER A 50 -1.20 3.46 -5.00
N PRO A 51 -0.19 3.02 -5.78
CA PRO A 51 0.48 3.88 -6.77
C PRO A 51 -0.48 4.49 -7.81
N ALA A 52 -1.66 3.91 -8.01
CA ALA A 52 -2.67 4.40 -8.94
C ALA A 52 -3.24 5.77 -8.59
N CYS A 53 -3.10 6.24 -7.35
CA CYS A 53 -3.67 7.52 -6.92
C CYS A 53 -3.07 8.72 -7.65
N ASP A 54 -1.75 8.70 -7.87
CA ASP A 54 -0.99 9.79 -8.45
C ASP A 54 -0.85 9.68 -9.98
N GLN A 55 -1.25 8.55 -10.57
CA GLN A 55 -1.20 8.37 -12.03
C GLN A 55 -2.13 9.36 -12.73
N THR A 56 -1.68 9.85 -13.87
CA THR A 56 -2.49 10.66 -14.79
C THR A 56 -2.74 9.90 -16.07
N ARG A 57 -3.76 10.28 -16.84
CA ARG A 57 -4.03 9.62 -18.12
C ARG A 57 -2.88 9.79 -19.10
N GLU A 58 -2.22 10.95 -19.06
CA GLU A 58 -1.07 11.28 -19.90
C GLU A 58 0.14 10.39 -19.58
N SER A 59 0.43 10.16 -18.30
CA SER A 59 1.56 9.30 -17.88
C SER A 59 1.32 7.82 -18.22
N VAL A 60 0.07 7.36 -18.12
CA VAL A 60 -0.31 6.00 -18.55
C VAL A 60 -0.17 5.86 -20.08
N ASP A 61 -0.67 6.83 -20.85
CA ASP A 61 -0.59 6.80 -22.32
C ASP A 61 0.87 6.88 -22.81
N GLU A 62 1.71 7.70 -22.17
CA GLU A 62 3.14 7.78 -22.48
C GLU A 62 3.86 6.46 -22.20
N PHE A 63 3.58 5.82 -21.05
CA PHE A 63 4.12 4.50 -20.73
C PHE A 63 3.64 3.44 -21.74
N LEU A 64 2.37 3.48 -22.16
CA LEU A 64 1.84 2.59 -23.18
C LEU A 64 2.49 2.77 -24.56
N GLU A 65 2.98 3.97 -24.88
CA GLU A 65 3.71 4.20 -26.13
C GLU A 65 5.13 3.62 -26.07
N LYS A 66 5.88 3.89 -25.00
CA LYS A 66 7.25 3.40 -24.81
C LYS A 66 7.31 1.88 -24.60
N SER A 67 6.35 1.30 -23.87
CA SER A 67 6.28 -0.15 -23.63
C SER A 67 6.10 -1.00 -24.90
N LYS A 68 5.67 -0.40 -26.02
CA LYS A 68 5.56 -1.09 -27.32
C LYS A 68 6.91 -1.51 -27.88
N GLU A 69 7.97 -0.76 -27.60
CA GLU A 69 9.33 -1.07 -28.04
C GLU A 69 9.81 -2.40 -27.47
N TYR A 70 9.32 -2.73 -26.28
CA TYR A 70 9.65 -3.94 -25.54
C TYR A 70 8.64 -5.08 -25.73
N GLN A 71 7.68 -4.99 -26.66
CA GLN A 71 6.76 -6.12 -26.95
C GLN A 71 6.19 -6.80 -25.69
N LEU A 72 5.85 -6.02 -24.66
CA LEU A 72 5.32 -6.55 -23.42
C LEU A 72 3.90 -7.07 -23.63
N ALA A 73 3.59 -8.20 -23.00
CA ALA A 73 2.24 -8.73 -22.98
C ALA A 73 1.32 -7.76 -22.23
N LYS A 74 0.03 -7.73 -22.61
CA LYS A 74 -0.93 -6.82 -21.98
C LYS A 74 -1.03 -7.00 -20.46
N ALA A 75 -0.85 -8.23 -19.96
CA ALA A 75 -0.85 -8.50 -18.53
C ALA A 75 0.39 -7.92 -17.82
N GLU A 76 1.57 -7.99 -18.44
CA GLU A 76 2.82 -7.43 -17.92
C GLU A 76 2.72 -5.90 -17.83
N VAL A 77 2.23 -5.26 -18.88
CA VAL A 77 2.00 -3.81 -18.92
C VAL A 77 1.07 -3.37 -17.79
N ILE A 78 -0.03 -4.09 -17.57
CA ILE A 78 -1.00 -3.77 -16.51
C ILE A 78 -0.39 -4.00 -15.13
N ASN A 79 0.38 -5.07 -14.94
CA ASN A 79 1.05 -5.33 -13.67
C ASN A 79 2.10 -4.26 -13.34
N ILE A 80 2.87 -3.80 -14.34
CA ILE A 80 3.81 -2.70 -14.19
C ILE A 80 3.08 -1.41 -13.80
N LEU A 81 1.99 -1.08 -14.49
CA LEU A 81 1.17 0.09 -14.17
C LEU A 81 0.58 0.05 -12.76
N ASN A 82 0.14 -1.13 -12.30
CA ASN A 82 -0.50 -1.30 -11.00
C ASN A 82 0.48 -1.29 -9.83
N ASN A 83 1.66 -1.92 -10.00
CA ASN A 83 2.63 -2.10 -8.92
C ASN A 83 3.72 -1.02 -8.90
N ARG A 84 3.98 -0.35 -10.04
CA ARG A 84 5.05 0.64 -10.20
C ARG A 84 6.40 0.12 -9.66
N PRO A 85 7.02 -0.87 -10.34
CA PRO A 85 8.33 -1.35 -9.93
C PRO A 85 9.35 -0.23 -10.05
N SER A 86 10.11 -0.02 -9.00
CA SER A 86 11.13 1.04 -8.87
C SER A 86 12.55 0.53 -9.14
N SER A 87 12.71 -0.79 -9.25
CA SER A 87 13.99 -1.47 -9.45
C SER A 87 13.86 -2.67 -10.38
N ALA A 88 14.97 -3.09 -10.99
CA ALA A 88 15.04 -4.30 -11.79
C ALA A 88 14.64 -5.56 -11.00
N ALA A 89 14.91 -5.61 -9.69
CA ALA A 89 14.51 -6.72 -8.82
C ALA A 89 12.99 -6.86 -8.68
N GLU A 90 12.25 -5.75 -8.68
CA GLU A 90 10.78 -5.74 -8.66
C GLU A 90 10.18 -5.99 -10.04
N LEU A 91 10.89 -5.59 -11.10
CA LEU A 91 10.43 -5.76 -12.48
C LEU A 91 10.65 -7.19 -12.99
N ALA A 92 11.75 -7.84 -12.60
CA ALA A 92 12.09 -9.20 -12.99
C ALA A 92 10.96 -10.23 -12.77
N PRO A 93 10.29 -10.29 -11.59
CA PRO A 93 9.19 -11.23 -11.37
C PRO A 93 7.90 -10.89 -12.13
N ILE A 94 7.76 -9.68 -12.68
CA ILE A 94 6.56 -9.25 -13.41
C ILE A 94 6.58 -9.72 -14.86
N ILE A 95 7.78 -9.79 -15.47
CA ILE A 95 7.95 -10.14 -16.88
C ILE A 95 8.17 -11.64 -17.01
N GLU A 96 7.36 -12.30 -17.84
CA GLU A 96 7.51 -13.72 -18.09
C GLU A 96 8.62 -14.00 -19.11
N ALA A 97 9.30 -15.14 -18.90
CA ALA A 97 10.29 -15.69 -19.83
C ALA A 97 11.39 -14.69 -20.26
N LEU A 98 11.89 -13.88 -19.31
CA LEU A 98 12.96 -12.90 -19.55
C LEU A 98 14.17 -13.48 -20.31
N GLU A 99 14.61 -14.67 -19.91
CA GLU A 99 15.76 -15.38 -20.53
C GLU A 99 15.52 -15.79 -21.99
N GLN A 100 14.26 -15.89 -22.41
CA GLN A 100 13.89 -16.25 -23.79
C GLN A 100 13.75 -15.01 -24.68
N ARG A 101 13.74 -13.81 -24.10
CA ARG A 101 13.69 -12.56 -24.84
C ARG A 101 15.09 -12.20 -25.32
N ASN A 102 15.20 -11.66 -26.53
CA ASN A 102 16.47 -11.32 -27.18
C ASN A 102 17.03 -9.98 -26.65
N TRP A 103 16.92 -9.74 -25.34
CA TRP A 103 17.36 -8.52 -24.68
C TRP A 103 18.57 -8.80 -23.83
N ASP A 104 19.36 -7.75 -23.60
CA ASP A 104 20.28 -7.75 -22.49
C ASP A 104 19.47 -7.51 -21.20
N VAL A 105 19.14 -8.60 -20.50
CA VAL A 105 18.12 -8.60 -19.43
C VAL A 105 18.46 -7.58 -18.34
N ASP A 106 19.71 -7.55 -17.87
CA ASP A 106 20.10 -6.66 -16.77
C ASP A 106 20.01 -5.19 -17.20
N THR A 107 20.58 -4.84 -18.37
CA THR A 107 20.56 -3.48 -18.90
C THR A 107 19.14 -2.99 -19.20
N VAL A 108 18.31 -3.83 -19.86
CA VAL A 108 16.95 -3.44 -20.25
C VAL A 108 16.02 -3.32 -19.04
N LEU A 109 16.18 -4.18 -18.02
CA LEU A 109 15.39 -4.08 -16.80
C LEU A 109 15.71 -2.79 -16.03
N ASP A 110 17.00 -2.42 -15.95
CA ASP A 110 17.41 -1.15 -15.33
C ASP A 110 16.88 0.05 -16.12
N GLU A 111 17.03 0.07 -17.44
CA GLU A 111 16.49 1.13 -18.31
C GLU A 111 14.96 1.26 -18.20
N MET A 112 14.24 0.13 -18.13
CA MET A 112 12.79 0.12 -17.93
C MET A 112 12.42 0.67 -16.55
N ALA A 113 13.12 0.26 -15.49
CA ALA A 113 12.87 0.76 -14.15
C ALA A 113 13.09 2.28 -14.07
N GLU A 114 14.18 2.79 -14.65
CA GLU A 114 14.44 4.23 -14.74
C GLU A 114 13.35 4.96 -15.55
N MET A 115 12.93 4.39 -16.68
CA MET A 115 11.84 4.93 -17.48
C MET A 115 10.53 5.03 -16.69
N ILE A 116 10.20 3.99 -15.92
CA ILE A 116 8.99 3.94 -15.08
C ILE A 116 9.05 5.04 -14.01
N VAL A 117 10.19 5.22 -13.35
CA VAL A 117 10.40 6.27 -12.34
C VAL A 117 10.34 7.68 -12.94
N GLN A 118 10.77 7.86 -14.19
CA GLN A 118 10.71 9.17 -14.87
C GLN A 118 9.30 9.54 -15.34
N ILE A 119 8.51 8.57 -15.82
CA ILE A 119 7.18 8.82 -16.41
C ILE A 119 6.09 8.82 -15.34
N LEU A 120 6.17 7.89 -14.40
CA LEU A 120 5.17 7.76 -13.36
C LEU A 120 5.59 8.61 -12.14
N PRO A 121 4.70 9.44 -11.60
CA PRO A 121 5.00 10.23 -10.41
C PRO A 121 5.37 9.33 -9.21
N PRO A 122 6.04 9.83 -8.17
CA PRO A 122 6.40 9.03 -7.00
C PRO A 122 5.13 8.47 -6.32
N SER A 123 5.21 7.24 -5.80
CA SER A 123 4.09 6.60 -5.09
C SER A 123 3.80 7.32 -3.75
N PRO A 124 2.53 7.39 -3.28
CA PRO A 124 2.22 7.95 -1.96
C PRO A 124 2.99 7.24 -0.84
N SER A 125 3.27 5.94 -0.99
CA SER A 125 3.99 5.13 -0.01
C SER A 125 5.46 5.56 0.16
N GLN A 126 6.06 6.23 -0.82
CA GLN A 126 7.43 6.75 -0.73
C GLN A 126 7.51 8.11 -0.04
N LYS A 127 6.41 8.89 -0.01
CA LYS A 127 6.39 10.16 0.75
C LYS A 127 6.39 9.94 2.27
N ASN A 128 5.75 8.87 2.74
CA ASN A 128 5.62 8.61 4.18
C ASN A 128 6.92 8.07 4.82
N MET A 129 7.87 7.52 4.04
CA MET A 129 9.18 7.09 4.58
C MET A 129 10.16 8.25 4.78
N ASP A 130 10.03 9.32 3.99
CA ASP A 130 10.93 10.48 4.09
C ASP A 130 10.54 11.44 5.24
N GLU A 131 9.27 11.42 5.69
CA GLU A 131 8.79 12.28 6.78
C GLU A 131 9.10 11.72 8.19
N GLU A 132 9.17 10.40 8.37
CA GLU A 132 9.48 9.79 9.69
C GLU A 132 10.97 9.86 10.07
N ALA A 133 11.87 10.15 9.13
CA ALA A 133 13.31 10.24 9.40
C ALA A 133 13.77 11.65 9.85
N ALA A 134 12.89 12.65 9.86
CA ALA A 134 13.25 14.06 10.08
C ALA A 134 12.88 14.62 11.48
N GLU A 135 12.19 13.87 12.34
CA GLU A 135 11.69 14.37 13.64
C GLU A 135 12.45 13.87 14.88
N ASP A 136 13.58 13.17 14.77
CA ASP A 136 14.36 12.71 15.94
C ASP A 136 15.73 13.40 16.06
N ASN A 137 15.75 14.73 16.01
CA ASN A 137 16.93 15.52 16.41
C ASN A 137 16.52 16.92 16.91
N ASN A 138 15.68 17.00 17.95
CA ASN A 138 15.76 18.14 18.85
C ASN A 138 15.15 17.85 20.22
N THR A 139 15.98 17.40 21.16
CA THR A 139 15.72 17.70 22.58
C THR A 139 17.00 18.22 23.20
N GLU A 140 16.95 19.52 23.47
CA GLU A 140 17.95 20.34 24.12
C GLU A 140 18.35 19.78 25.49
N GLN A 141 19.62 19.98 25.81
CA GLN A 141 20.16 19.95 27.17
C GLN A 141 19.28 20.80 28.10
N VAL A 142 18.90 20.24 29.24
CA VAL A 142 18.58 21.03 30.43
C VAL A 142 19.08 20.30 31.66
N ASP A 143 19.69 21.10 32.53
CA ASP A 143 20.62 20.77 33.59
C ASP A 143 20.05 19.95 34.75
N ASP A 144 20.93 19.16 35.36
CA ASP A 144 20.77 18.54 36.68
C ASP A 144 20.66 19.61 37.78
N GLU A 145 19.60 19.59 38.59
CA GLU A 145 19.65 20.02 40.00
C GLU A 145 18.47 19.46 40.83
N ASP A 146 18.85 18.80 41.93
CA ASP A 146 18.15 18.32 43.14
C ASP A 146 16.67 18.67 43.41
N ASN A 147 15.88 17.68 43.89
CA ASN A 147 15.53 17.54 45.33
C ASN A 147 14.21 16.73 45.56
N ALA A 148 14.37 15.66 46.36
CA ALA A 148 13.51 14.95 47.32
C ALA A 148 11.96 15.01 47.38
N GLU A 149 11.44 13.91 47.97
CA GLU A 149 10.12 13.68 48.61
C GLU A 149 8.95 13.39 47.66
N GLU A 150 7.96 12.51 47.90
CA GLU A 150 7.58 11.54 48.94
C GLU A 150 6.48 10.66 48.27
N ASN A 151 6.58 9.33 48.31
CA ASN A 151 5.64 8.40 48.97
C ASN A 151 4.19 8.22 48.43
N MET A 152 3.85 6.92 48.33
CA MET A 152 2.53 6.25 48.43
C MET A 152 1.66 6.09 47.17
N ASP A 153 1.83 4.93 46.52
CA ASP A 153 0.88 4.19 45.69
C ASP A 153 0.90 2.73 46.25
N ASP A 154 -0.15 1.95 46.43
CA ASP A 154 -1.46 1.91 45.79
C ASP A 154 -2.51 1.29 46.73
N GLU A 155 -3.74 1.81 46.62
CA GLU A 155 -4.97 1.20 47.09
C GLU A 155 -5.34 -0.05 46.28
N ASP A 156 -6.03 -0.96 46.97
CA ASP A 156 -6.67 -2.18 46.52
C ASP A 156 -7.42 -2.08 45.17
N ASN A 157 -7.24 -3.08 44.30
CA ASN A 157 -8.35 -3.58 43.49
C ASN A 157 -8.15 -5.00 42.94
N ALA A 158 -9.29 -5.65 42.70
CA ALA A 158 -9.55 -6.89 41.94
C ALA A 158 -9.33 -8.20 42.70
N VAL A 159 -10.34 -8.70 43.42
CA VAL A 159 -11.55 -9.41 42.95
C VAL A 159 -11.25 -10.83 42.45
N ALA A 160 -11.73 -11.76 43.27
CA ALA A 160 -12.24 -13.11 43.02
C ALA A 160 -12.00 -13.77 41.66
N ASP A 161 -11.41 -14.96 41.71
CA ASP A 161 -11.80 -16.08 40.87
C ASP A 161 -11.99 -17.34 41.73
N GLU A 162 -13.02 -18.09 41.36
CA GLU A 162 -13.61 -19.24 42.03
C GLU A 162 -12.80 -20.54 41.85
N ASP A 163 -13.16 -21.51 42.68
CA ASP A 163 -13.07 -22.96 42.47
C ASP A 163 -11.69 -23.66 42.53
N ASN A 164 -11.45 -24.35 43.65
CA ASN A 164 -10.92 -25.72 43.57
C ASN A 164 -11.37 -26.56 44.77
N GLU A 165 -12.23 -27.55 44.51
CA GLU A 165 -12.59 -28.62 45.44
C GLU A 165 -11.44 -29.62 45.56
N GLY A 166 -11.22 -30.10 46.79
CA GLY A 166 -10.73 -31.46 47.04
C GLY A 166 -9.22 -31.62 47.28
N GLU A 167 -8.85 -31.83 48.54
CA GLU A 167 -7.85 -32.86 48.86
C GLU A 167 -8.07 -33.42 50.28
N GLU A 168 -8.11 -34.75 50.33
CA GLU A 168 -8.36 -35.60 51.49
C GLU A 168 -7.27 -35.44 52.57
N MET A 169 -7.69 -35.36 53.84
CA MET A 169 -6.80 -35.62 54.97
C MET A 169 -6.99 -37.06 55.43
N ASP A 170 -6.00 -37.91 55.13
CA ASP A 170 -5.82 -39.18 55.80
C ASP A 170 -4.41 -39.18 56.43
N ALA A 171 -4.36 -39.15 57.75
CA ALA A 171 -3.14 -39.41 58.51
C ALA A 171 -3.52 -40.16 59.79
N SER A 172 -3.15 -41.43 59.78
CA SER A 172 -3.16 -42.37 60.91
C SER A 172 -2.24 -41.94 62.05
#